data_AF-A0A1W1X9X8-F1
#
_entry.id   AF-A0A1W1X9X8-F1
#
_cell.length_a   1.000
_cell.length_b   1.000
_cell.length_c   1.000
_cell.angle_alpha   90.00
_cell.angle_beta   90.00
_cell.angle_gamma   90.00
#
_symmetry.space_group_name_H-M   'P 1'
#
loop_
_entity.id
_entity.type
_entity.pdbx_description
1 polymer ?
#
loop_
_entity_poly.entity_id
_entity_poly.type
_entity_poly.pdbx_seq_one_letter_code
_entity_poly.pdbx_strand_id
1 'polypeptide(L)'
;MPEMKDGCVKAARGPIVPTVEPATANVDAKLQEGSKMQARVGKEAIDFEANAYIEGVGFQPIKLSDYKGKWIVLCFYPGDFTFV
;
A
#
# COMPACT_ATOMS: atom_id res chain seq x y z
N MET A 1 -8.86 -19.90 25.95
CA MET A 1 -7.74 -19.20 25.31
C MET A 1 -8.09 -19.08 23.84
N PRO A 2 -8.29 -17.87 23.29
CA PRO A 2 -8.61 -17.71 21.88
C PRO A 2 -7.39 -18.16 21.06
N GLU A 3 -7.63 -19.02 20.07
CA GLU A 3 -6.60 -19.56 19.19
C GLU A 3 -5.87 -18.43 18.46
N MET A 4 -4.53 -18.35 18.62
CA MET A 4 -3.69 -17.46 17.83
C MET A 4 -3.57 -18.05 16.42
N LYS A 5 -4.36 -17.54 15.47
CA LYS A 5 -4.34 -17.93 14.05
C LYS A 5 -3.28 -17.17 13.23
N ASP A 6 -2.21 -16.73 13.87
CA ASP A 6 -1.22 -15.86 13.21
C ASP A 6 -0.04 -16.69 12.68
N GLY A 7 -0.27 -17.39 11.57
CA GLY A 7 0.81 -17.96 10.75
C GLY A 7 1.54 -16.90 9.92
N CYS A 8 2.56 -17.29 9.14
CA CYS A 8 3.19 -16.38 8.18
C CYS A 8 2.14 -15.77 7.22
N VAL A 9 1.97 -14.45 7.29
CA VAL A 9 1.10 -13.71 6.38
C VAL A 9 1.65 -13.75 4.96
N LYS A 10 0.76 -13.88 3.95
CA LYS A 10 1.15 -13.83 2.54
C LYS A 10 1.60 -12.41 2.20
N ALA A 11 2.57 -12.27 1.30
CA ALA A 11 3.00 -10.95 0.84
C ALA A 11 1.82 -10.20 0.20
N ALA A 12 1.56 -8.98 0.67
CA ALA A 12 0.54 -8.13 0.10
C ALA A 12 1.02 -7.51 -1.23
N ARG A 13 0.07 -7.14 -2.10
CA ARG A 13 0.39 -6.64 -3.44
C ARG A 13 1.05 -5.25 -3.45
N GLY A 14 0.88 -4.45 -2.40
CA GLY A 14 1.37 -3.07 -2.36
C GLY A 14 0.57 -2.14 -3.28
N PRO A 15 1.16 -1.04 -3.78
CA PRO A 15 0.49 -0.08 -4.66
C PRO A 15 0.02 -0.69 -5.99
N ILE A 16 -1.26 -0.52 -6.31
CA ILE A 16 -1.91 -1.02 -7.51
C ILE A 16 -1.94 0.12 -8.53
N VAL A 17 -0.88 0.21 -9.35
CA VAL A 17 -0.82 1.18 -10.46
C VAL A 17 -1.49 0.57 -11.69
N PRO A 18 -2.43 1.25 -12.36
CA PRO A 18 -2.97 0.79 -13.63
C PRO A 18 -1.84 0.77 -14.68
N THR A 19 -1.61 -0.40 -15.27
CA THR A 19 -0.67 -0.59 -16.39
C THR A 19 -1.22 0.16 -17.60
N VAL A 20 -0.60 1.29 -17.95
CA VAL A 20 -0.76 1.83 -19.31
C VAL A 20 0.20 1.02 -20.18
N GLU A 21 -0.34 0.24 -21.11
CA GLU A 21 0.45 -0.53 -22.08
C GLU A 21 1.41 0.41 -22.85
N PRO A 22 2.72 0.15 -22.87
CA PRO A 22 3.63 0.92 -23.70
C PRO A 22 3.56 0.40 -25.13
N ALA A 23 2.99 1.19 -26.04
CA ALA A 23 3.32 1.09 -27.45
C ALA A 23 4.82 1.41 -27.63
N THR A 24 5.50 0.50 -28.33
CA THR A 24 6.93 0.47 -28.67
C THR A 24 7.62 1.82 -28.89
N ALA A 25 8.74 2.05 -28.19
CA ALA A 25 9.94 2.72 -28.72
C ALA A 25 11.15 2.49 -27.78
N ASN A 26 12.24 1.95 -28.35
CA ASN A 26 13.60 1.98 -27.77
C ASN A 26 14.04 3.43 -27.53
N VAL A 27 14.62 3.77 -26.38
CA VAL A 27 15.98 4.37 -26.24
C VAL A 27 16.41 4.27 -24.77
N ASP A 28 17.68 3.97 -24.53
CA ASP A 28 18.37 4.05 -23.25
C ASP A 28 18.01 5.31 -22.43
N ALA A 29 17.46 5.09 -21.23
CA ALA A 29 17.27 6.14 -20.25
C ALA A 29 17.84 5.69 -18.91
N LYS A 30 19.08 6.14 -18.68
CA LYS A 30 19.69 6.48 -17.38
C LYS A 30 18.69 6.39 -16.23
N LEU A 31 18.97 5.52 -15.24
CA LEU A 31 18.29 5.49 -13.93
C LEU A 31 18.28 6.90 -13.33
N GLN A 32 17.28 7.68 -13.67
CA GLN A 32 16.94 8.89 -12.96
C GLN A 32 16.16 8.42 -11.75
N GLU A 33 16.90 8.21 -10.66
CA GLU A 33 16.38 8.00 -9.32
C GLU A 33 15.70 9.29 -8.87
N GLY A 34 14.54 9.54 -9.46
CA GLY A 34 13.59 10.56 -9.03
C GLY A 34 12.31 9.81 -8.75
N SER A 35 12.09 9.46 -7.48
CA SER A 35 10.78 9.02 -7.01
C SER A 35 9.77 10.11 -7.37
N LYS A 36 9.11 9.97 -8.52
CA LYS A 36 8.02 10.87 -8.90
C LYS A 36 6.94 10.65 -7.86
N MET A 37 6.65 11.67 -7.07
CA MET A 37 5.55 11.65 -6.10
C MET A 37 4.26 11.31 -6.85
N GLN A 38 3.75 10.10 -6.59
CA GLN A 38 2.59 9.56 -7.31
C GLN A 38 1.28 10.08 -6.69
N ALA A 39 1.25 10.30 -5.37
CA ALA A 39 0.11 10.87 -4.65
C ALA A 39 -0.04 12.36 -4.95
N ARG A 40 -1.25 12.79 -5.35
CA ARG A 40 -1.56 14.20 -5.69
C ARG A 40 -2.88 14.63 -5.06
N VAL A 41 -2.91 15.82 -4.48
CA VAL A 41 -4.13 16.42 -3.91
C VAL A 41 -5.19 16.59 -5.00
N GLY A 42 -6.45 16.25 -4.68
CA GLY A 42 -7.58 16.34 -5.60
C GLY A 42 -7.61 15.27 -6.70
N LYS A 43 -6.68 14.31 -6.69
CA LYS A 43 -6.73 13.11 -7.53
C LYS A 43 -7.15 11.91 -6.70
N GLU A 44 -7.69 10.88 -7.36
CA GLU A 44 -8.00 9.62 -6.70
C GLU A 44 -6.71 9.06 -6.07
N ALA A 45 -6.80 8.64 -4.81
CA ALA A 45 -5.68 8.02 -4.12
C ALA A 45 -5.32 6.69 -4.79
N ILE A 46 -4.03 6.38 -4.82
CA ILE A 46 -3.54 5.13 -5.41
C ILE A 46 -4.01 3.98 -4.53
N ASP A 47 -4.76 3.05 -5.13
CA ASP A 47 -5.20 1.85 -4.41
C ASP A 47 -3.98 1.01 -4.03
N PHE A 48 -4.05 0.36 -2.89
CA PHE A 48 -2.99 -0.53 -2.43
C PHE A 48 -3.57 -1.67 -1.61
N GLU A 49 -2.86 -2.79 -1.58
CA GLU A 49 -3.15 -3.92 -0.69
C GLU A 49 -2.02 -4.06 0.33
N ALA A 50 -2.38 -4.14 1.61
CA ALA A 50 -1.44 -4.32 2.72
C ALA A 50 -2.00 -5.33 3.73
N ASN A 51 -1.11 -6.03 4.44
CA ASN A 51 -1.52 -6.79 5.62
C ASN A 51 -1.61 -5.85 6.82
N ALA A 52 -2.73 -5.88 7.53
CA ALA A 52 -2.93 -5.09 8.74
C ALA A 52 -3.39 -5.99 9.89
N TYR A 53 -2.93 -5.67 11.11
CA TYR A 53 -3.48 -6.26 12.32
C TYR A 53 -4.71 -5.47 12.76
N ILE A 54 -5.83 -6.16 12.97
CA ILE A 54 -7.07 -5.57 13.49
C ILE A 54 -7.38 -6.21 14.83
N GLU A 55 -7.56 -5.37 15.85
CA GLU A 55 -7.90 -5.81 17.20
C GLU A 55 -9.14 -6.72 17.18
N GLY A 56 -9.04 -7.87 17.84
CA GLY A 56 -10.11 -8.87 17.93
C GLY A 56 -10.30 -9.74 16.68
N VAL A 57 -9.65 -9.42 15.56
CA VAL A 57 -9.72 -10.22 14.31
C VAL A 57 -8.39 -10.91 14.01
N GLY A 58 -7.27 -10.23 14.23
CA GLY A 58 -5.93 -10.69 13.87
C GLY A 58 -5.42 -10.06 12.56
N PHE A 59 -4.43 -10.70 11.94
CA PHE A 59 -3.89 -10.22 10.66
C PHE A 59 -4.84 -10.51 9.49
N GLN A 60 -5.11 -9.50 8.66
CA GLN A 60 -5.86 -9.67 7.42
C GLN A 60 -5.36 -8.74 6.31
N PRO A 61 -5.52 -9.14 5.03
CA PRO A 61 -5.29 -8.22 3.92
C PRO A 61 -6.39 -7.16 3.88
N ILE A 62 -5.98 -5.90 3.69
CA ILE A 62 -6.88 -4.75 3.50
C ILE A 62 -6.56 -4.07 2.18
N LYS A 63 -7.56 -3.49 1.53
CA LYS A 63 -7.39 -2.60 0.38
C LYS A 63 -7.90 -1.20 0.66
N LEU A 64 -7.26 -0.19 0.08
CA LEU A 64 -7.74 1.19 0.21
C LEU A 64 -9.15 1.33 -0.36
N SER A 65 -9.44 0.63 -1.46
CA SER A 65 -10.76 0.59 -2.10
C SER A 65 -11.89 0.03 -1.21
N ASP A 66 -11.59 -0.80 -0.20
CA ASP A 66 -12.60 -1.35 0.72
C ASP A 66 -13.22 -0.26 1.62
N TYR A 67 -12.57 0.90 1.74
CA TYR A 67 -13.00 2.02 2.59
C TYR A 67 -13.72 3.13 1.80
N LYS A 68 -14.04 2.92 0.52
CA LYS A 68 -14.78 3.90 -0.29
C LYS A 68 -16.12 4.28 0.38
N GLY A 69 -16.44 5.57 0.34
CA GLY A 69 -17.64 6.14 0.98
C GLY A 69 -17.44 6.56 2.44
N LYS A 70 -16.24 6.36 3.01
CA LYS A 70 -15.86 6.87 4.34
C LYS A 70 -14.71 7.87 4.20
N TRP A 71 -14.65 8.84 5.10
CA TRP A 71 -13.45 9.64 5.28
C TRP A 71 -12.40 8.80 5.99
N ILE A 72 -11.18 8.82 5.46
CA ILE A 72 -10.05 8.07 6.00
C ILE A 72 -8.86 9.01 6.19
N VAL A 73 -8.02 8.70 7.18
CA VAL A 73 -6.74 9.35 7.42
C VAL A 73 -5.68 8.26 7.36
N LEU A 74 -4.71 8.40 6.46
CA LEU A 74 -3.59 7.46 6.31
C LEU A 74 -2.30 8.15 6.77
N CYS A 75 -1.67 7.59 7.80
CA CYS A 75 -0.45 8.12 8.39
C CYS A 75 0.71 7.13 8.15
N PHE A 76 1.85 7.65 7.70
CA PHE A 76 3.10 6.89 7.60
C PHE A 76 4.01 7.32 8.75
N TYR A 77 4.69 6.37 9.38
CA TYR A 77 5.65 6.61 10.44
C TYR A 77 6.93 5.79 10.17
N PRO A 78 8.10 6.21 10.69
CA PRO A 78 9.40 5.69 10.25
C PRO A 78 9.72 4.27 10.72
N GLY A 79 9.19 3.83 11.87
CA GLY A 79 9.42 2.47 12.37
C GLY A 79 8.83 2.22 13.75
N ASP A 80 8.59 0.93 14.03
CA ASP A 80 8.12 0.44 15.32
C ASP A 80 9.23 0.51 16.38
N PHE A 81 8.85 0.69 17.66
CA PHE A 81 9.76 0.72 18.81
C PHE A 81 10.92 1.73 18.67
N THR A 82 10.65 2.86 18.01
CA THR A 82 11.57 3.99 17.92
C THR A 82 11.41 4.94 19.13
N PHE A 83 12.13 6.07 19.12
CA PHE A 83 12.38 7.01 20.23
C PHE A 83 11.34 7.00 21.37
N VAL A 84 11.82 6.64 22.56
CA VAL A 84 11.11 6.68 23.85
C VAL A 84 11.81 7.66 24.79
#